data_AF-A0A8T7GRR2-F1
#
_entry.id   AF-A0A8T7GRR2-F1
#
_cell.length_a   1.000
_cell.length_b   1.000
_cell.length_c   1.000
_cell.angle_alpha   90.00
_cell.angle_beta   90.00
_cell.angle_gamma   90.00
#
_symmetry.space_group_name_H-M   'P 1'
#
loop_
_entity.id
_entity.type
_entity.pdbx_description
1 polymer ?
#
loop_
_entity_poly.entity_id
_entity_poly.type
_entity_poly.pdbx_seq_one_letter_code
_entity_poly.pdbx_strand_id
1 'polypeptide(L)'
;MAQEIARVDVADVIAGQVSQAKEALEKGEALLRVYAIPAPELRIRAKKRIIRLDEGKLARLVYSLVTAAAKGSGSFKFKEFGSLVGDYKAAAAFLASLWRRGLVGFEDEETALNIYIAANSLSQKTYEHRIAKVLEKTVQVNLDALRKLPSDEILCVQRGGLVLCRYAVSNAPRIIAKAQARAVISLAGYRPA
;
A
#
# COMPACT_ATOMS: atom_id res chain seq x y z
N MET A 1 4.66 -22.05 30.03
CA MET A 1 3.60 -22.10 28.99
C MET A 1 4.03 -21.12 27.90
N ALA A 2 4.26 -21.59 26.67
CA ALA A 2 4.56 -20.68 25.57
C ALA A 2 3.28 -19.92 25.23
N GLN A 3 3.28 -18.61 25.42
CA GLN A 3 2.16 -17.76 25.07
C GLN A 3 2.06 -17.72 23.54
N GLU A 4 0.92 -18.11 22.98
CA GLU A 4 0.72 -18.12 21.53
C GLU A 4 0.76 -16.66 21.03
N ILE A 5 1.78 -16.34 20.23
CA ILE A 5 1.97 -14.98 19.71
C ILE A 5 0.89 -14.71 18.67
N ALA A 6 0.11 -13.65 18.87
CA ALA A 6 -0.96 -13.28 17.95
C ALA A 6 -0.40 -12.95 16.56
N ARG A 7 -1.13 -13.31 15.50
CA ARG A 7 -0.74 -13.04 14.12
C ARG A 7 -1.66 -12.00 13.50
N VAL A 8 -1.07 -11.05 12.77
CA VAL A 8 -1.76 -9.99 12.05
C VAL A 8 -1.33 -10.03 10.58
N ASP A 9 -2.27 -10.26 9.68
CA ASP A 9 -2.01 -10.29 8.25
C ASP A 9 -2.42 -8.96 7.59
N VAL A 10 -1.51 -8.33 6.84
CA VAL A 10 -1.82 -7.09 6.10
C VAL A 10 -3.00 -7.28 5.14
N ALA A 11 -3.17 -8.46 4.54
CA ALA A 11 -4.29 -8.74 3.65
C ALA A 11 -5.64 -8.73 4.40
N ASP A 12 -5.65 -9.25 5.63
CA ASP A 12 -6.85 -9.25 6.48
C ASP A 12 -7.19 -7.85 6.98
N VAL A 13 -6.18 -7.04 7.29
CA VAL A 13 -6.36 -5.62 7.60
C VAL A 13 -6.95 -4.87 6.40
N ILE A 14 -6.45 -5.13 5.19
CA ILE A 14 -7.02 -4.55 3.95
C ILE A 14 -8.46 -5.02 3.76
N ALA A 15 -8.80 -6.26 4.11
CA ALA A 15 -10.15 -6.80 4.05
C ALA A 15 -11.11 -6.22 5.13
N GLY A 16 -10.64 -5.28 5.96
CA GLY A 16 -11.44 -4.60 6.98
C GLY A 16 -11.29 -5.15 8.40
N GLN A 17 -10.38 -6.09 8.65
CA GLN A 17 -10.17 -6.70 9.97
C GLN A 17 -9.25 -5.87 10.89
N VAL A 18 -9.44 -4.54 10.89
CA VAL A 18 -8.60 -3.60 11.67
C VAL A 18 -8.75 -3.83 13.18
N SER A 19 -9.95 -4.19 13.66
CA SER A 19 -10.21 -4.47 15.08
C SER A 19 -9.40 -5.67 15.58
N GLN A 20 -9.29 -6.74 14.79
CA GLN A 20 -8.50 -7.91 15.14
C GLN A 20 -7.00 -7.58 15.23
N ALA A 21 -6.51 -6.75 14.31
CA ALA A 21 -5.13 -6.27 14.38
C ALA A 21 -4.88 -5.44 15.65
N LYS A 22 -5.85 -4.61 16.06
CA LYS A 22 -5.77 -3.84 17.31
C LYS A 22 -5.72 -4.77 18.53
N GLU A 23 -6.65 -5.72 18.63
CA GLU A 23 -6.68 -6.70 19.73
C GLU A 23 -5.39 -7.53 19.81
N ALA A 24 -4.82 -7.91 18.67
CA ALA A 24 -3.55 -8.62 18.62
C ALA A 24 -2.39 -7.77 19.16
N LEU A 25 -2.33 -6.48 18.78
CA LEU A 25 -1.31 -5.55 19.29
C LEU A 25 -1.50 -5.22 20.78
N GLU A 26 -2.74 -5.20 21.28
CA GLU A 26 -3.06 -4.98 22.71
C GLU A 26 -2.55 -6.10 23.62
N LYS A 27 -2.44 -7.33 23.11
CA LYS A 27 -1.87 -8.47 23.85
C LYS A 27 -0.37 -8.33 24.13
N GLY A 28 0.28 -7.30 23.57
CA GLY A 28 1.67 -6.95 23.85
C GLY A 28 2.63 -7.41 22.76
N GLU A 29 2.52 -8.65 22.27
CA GLU A 29 3.36 -9.18 21.20
C GLU A 29 2.52 -9.71 20.03
N ALA A 30 2.88 -9.31 18.81
CA ALA A 30 2.23 -9.79 17.59
C ALA A 30 3.23 -10.00 16.46
N LEU A 31 3.02 -11.04 15.65
CA LEU A 31 3.71 -11.26 14.39
C LEU A 31 2.89 -10.63 13.26
N LEU A 32 3.45 -9.62 12.60
CA LEU A 32 2.82 -8.93 11.49
C LEU A 32 3.35 -9.49 10.17
N ARG A 33 2.47 -10.11 9.40
CA ARG A 33 2.78 -10.64 8.07
C ARG A 33 2.71 -9.53 7.03
N VAL A 34 3.85 -9.24 6.41
CA VAL A 34 3.99 -8.25 5.34
C VAL A 34 4.31 -8.93 4.01
N TYR A 35 3.89 -8.29 2.91
CA TYR A 35 4.08 -8.83 1.57
C TYR A 35 5.18 -8.09 0.81
N ALA A 36 5.85 -8.78 -0.10
CA ALA A 36 6.78 -8.21 -1.06
C ALA A 36 6.02 -7.49 -2.19
N ILE A 37 5.29 -6.42 -1.84
CA ILE A 37 4.53 -5.61 -2.80
C ILE A 37 5.51 -5.05 -3.84
N PRO A 38 5.29 -5.32 -5.13
CA PRO A 38 6.20 -4.90 -6.18
C PRO A 38 6.25 -3.38 -6.26
N ALA A 39 7.46 -2.88 -6.05
CA ALA A 39 7.81 -1.49 -6.15
C ALA A 39 8.55 -1.26 -7.49
N PRO A 40 7.85 -0.89 -8.57
CA PRO A 40 8.55 -0.52 -9.79
C PRO A 40 9.49 0.67 -9.51
N GLU A 41 10.69 0.65 -10.10
CA GLU A 41 11.42 1.90 -10.34
C GLU A 41 10.54 2.78 -11.23
N LEU A 42 9.68 3.62 -10.63
CA LEU A 42 8.87 4.54 -11.40
C LEU A 42 9.81 5.58 -12.00
N ARG A 43 10.02 5.45 -13.31
CA ARG A 43 10.79 6.37 -14.14
C ARG A 43 9.85 7.44 -14.65
N ILE A 44 9.57 8.45 -13.83
CA ILE A 44 8.79 9.59 -14.30
C ILE A 44 9.70 10.43 -15.18
N ARG A 45 9.49 10.37 -16.50
CA ARG A 45 10.26 11.17 -17.45
C ARG A 45 9.70 12.60 -17.48
N ALA A 46 10.35 13.52 -16.77
CA ALA A 46 10.01 14.94 -16.79
C ALA A 46 11.03 15.69 -17.65
N LYS A 47 10.56 16.29 -18.76
CA LYS A 47 11.29 17.24 -19.63
C LYS A 47 12.71 16.83 -20.12
N LYS A 48 13.15 15.57 -19.92
CA LYS A 48 14.40 14.86 -20.33
C LYS A 48 15.11 14.09 -19.19
N ARG A 49 14.67 14.17 -17.93
CA ARG A 49 15.26 13.42 -16.80
C ARG A 49 14.37 12.25 -16.37
N ILE A 50 14.99 11.10 -16.08
CA ILE A 50 14.34 9.97 -15.42
C ILE A 50 14.37 10.26 -13.92
N ILE A 51 13.23 10.61 -13.34
CA ILE A 51 13.12 10.72 -11.88
C ILE A 51 12.86 9.31 -11.38
N ARG A 52 13.80 8.75 -10.62
CA ARG A 52 13.54 7.60 -9.76
C ARG A 52 12.75 8.10 -8.56
N LEU A 53 11.69 7.40 -8.18
CA LEU A 53 11.09 7.66 -6.87
C LEU A 53 12.12 7.38 -5.79
N ASP A 54 12.32 8.35 -4.91
CA ASP A 54 13.08 8.14 -3.69
C ASP A 54 12.35 7.10 -2.79
N GLU A 55 13.10 6.47 -1.89
CA GLU A 55 12.57 5.46 -0.97
C GLU A 55 11.40 5.99 -0.12
N GLY A 56 11.40 7.29 0.18
CA GLY A 56 10.35 7.96 0.95
C GLY A 56 9.00 8.01 0.21
N LYS A 57 9.01 8.32 -1.08
CA LYS A 57 7.83 8.31 -1.94
C LYS A 57 7.28 6.90 -2.11
N LEU A 58 8.16 5.93 -2.26
CA LEU A 58 7.75 4.52 -2.35
C LEU A 58 7.09 4.04 -1.05
N ALA A 59 7.69 4.35 0.10
CA ALA A 59 7.09 4.06 1.40
C ALA A 59 5.70 4.70 1.53
N ARG A 60 5.55 5.96 1.08
CA ARG A 60 4.27 6.66 1.11
C ARG A 60 3.23 5.99 0.21
N LEU A 61 3.59 5.57 -1.00
CA LEU A 61 2.67 4.86 -1.91
C LEU A 61 2.12 3.58 -1.27
N VAL A 62 2.99 2.78 -0.66
CA VAL A 62 2.60 1.52 -0.02
C VAL A 62 1.76 1.76 1.23
N TYR A 63 2.18 2.70 2.08
CA TYR A 63 1.41 3.11 3.25
C TYR A 63 0.00 3.57 2.86
N SER A 64 -0.10 4.43 1.83
CA SER A 64 -1.37 4.96 1.35
C SER A 64 -2.24 3.88 0.72
N LEU A 65 -1.66 2.88 0.06
CA LEU A 65 -2.40 1.75 -0.52
C LEU A 65 -3.07 0.94 0.59
N VAL A 66 -2.31 0.50 1.60
CA VAL A 66 -2.84 -0.26 2.73
C VAL A 66 -3.89 0.55 3.47
N THR A 67 -3.63 1.84 3.71
CA THR A 67 -4.55 2.72 4.43
C THR A 67 -5.86 2.94 3.68
N ALA A 68 -5.80 3.27 2.39
CA ALA A 68 -6.99 3.51 1.57
C ALA A 68 -7.82 2.23 1.46
N ALA A 69 -7.17 1.12 1.12
CA ALA A 69 -7.85 -0.15 0.92
C ALA A 69 -8.44 -0.70 2.23
N ALA A 70 -7.76 -0.59 3.37
CA ALA A 70 -8.33 -1.01 4.66
C ALA A 70 -9.59 -0.21 5.05
N LYS A 71 -9.61 1.09 4.74
CA LYS A 71 -10.78 1.95 5.02
C LYS A 71 -12.00 1.60 4.19
N GLY A 72 -11.82 1.12 2.96
CA GLY A 72 -12.89 0.67 2.09
C GLY A 72 -12.93 -0.85 1.88
N SER A 73 -12.43 -1.62 2.85
CA SER A 73 -12.47 -3.09 2.90
C SER A 73 -12.03 -3.76 1.59
N GLY A 74 -10.87 -3.36 1.08
CA GLY A 74 -10.28 -3.87 -0.16
C GLY A 74 -10.57 -2.99 -1.37
N SER A 75 -11.37 -1.94 -1.24
CA SER A 75 -11.67 -0.99 -2.31
C SER A 75 -11.43 0.45 -1.88
N PHE A 76 -11.16 1.34 -2.83
CA PHE A 76 -11.01 2.78 -2.57
C PHE A 76 -11.18 3.58 -3.85
N LYS A 77 -11.51 4.87 -3.74
CA LYS A 77 -11.50 5.76 -4.91
C LYS A 77 -10.09 6.23 -5.24
N PHE A 78 -9.78 6.38 -6.53
CA PHE A 78 -8.47 6.86 -6.96
C PHE A 78 -8.10 8.21 -6.32
N LYS A 79 -9.07 9.13 -6.17
CA LYS A 79 -8.88 10.43 -5.52
C LYS A 79 -8.44 10.33 -4.06
N GLU A 80 -9.00 9.40 -3.30
CA GLU A 80 -8.65 9.20 -1.89
C GLU A 80 -7.20 8.74 -1.79
N PHE A 81 -6.82 7.75 -2.60
CA PHE A 81 -5.45 7.26 -2.67
C PHE A 81 -4.47 8.35 -3.14
N GLY A 82 -4.79 9.06 -4.23
CA GLY A 82 -3.98 10.15 -4.76
C GLY A 82 -3.76 11.27 -3.73
N SER A 83 -4.79 11.59 -2.94
CA SER A 83 -4.71 12.59 -1.87
C SER A 83 -3.81 12.15 -0.71
N LEU A 84 -3.89 10.87 -0.30
CA LEU A 84 -2.99 10.31 0.74
C LEU A 84 -1.53 10.28 0.28
N VAL A 85 -1.29 10.03 -1.02
CA VAL A 85 0.06 10.06 -1.60
C VAL A 85 0.58 11.49 -1.71
N GLY A 86 -0.30 12.45 -2.04
CA GLY A 86 0.06 13.84 -2.34
C GLY A 86 0.68 14.04 -3.74
N ASP A 87 0.68 12.99 -4.57
CA ASP A 87 1.18 13.00 -5.95
C ASP A 87 0.34 12.03 -6.80
N TYR A 88 -0.62 12.59 -7.54
CA TYR A 88 -1.53 11.85 -8.40
C TYR A 88 -0.83 11.14 -9.56
N LYS A 89 0.32 11.63 -10.02
CA LYS A 89 1.07 11.00 -11.11
C LYS A 89 1.82 9.78 -10.60
N ALA A 90 2.47 9.90 -9.45
CA ALA A 90 3.10 8.75 -8.78
C ALA A 90 2.05 7.70 -8.40
N ALA A 91 0.88 8.13 -7.90
CA ALA A 91 -0.24 7.25 -7.60
C ALA A 91 -0.72 6.47 -8.82
N ALA A 92 -0.99 7.15 -9.94
CA ALA A 92 -1.40 6.50 -11.19
C ALA A 92 -0.35 5.50 -11.69
N ALA A 93 0.92 5.88 -11.66
CA ALA A 93 2.00 5.02 -12.13
C ALA A 93 2.18 3.77 -11.24
N PHE A 94 2.00 3.93 -9.93
CA PHE A 94 2.04 2.81 -9.00
C PHE A 94 0.87 1.85 -9.24
N LEU A 95 -0.36 2.35 -9.32
CA LEU A 95 -1.53 1.51 -9.60
C LEU A 95 -1.47 0.84 -10.97
N ALA A 96 -0.99 1.52 -12.00
CA ALA A 96 -0.77 0.92 -13.32
C ALA A 96 0.20 -0.27 -13.24
N SER A 97 1.25 -0.18 -12.43
CA SER A 97 2.18 -1.30 -12.21
C SER A 97 1.56 -2.45 -11.43
N LEU A 98 0.74 -2.15 -10.40
CA LEU A 98 0.05 -3.19 -9.63
C LEU A 98 -1.00 -3.90 -10.48
N TRP A 99 -1.73 -3.16 -11.31
CA TRP A 99 -2.74 -3.70 -12.22
C TRP A 99 -2.11 -4.67 -13.23
N ARG A 100 -0.97 -4.30 -13.83
CA ARG A 100 -0.22 -5.18 -14.74
C ARG A 100 0.24 -6.50 -14.10
N ARG A 101 0.28 -6.57 -12.77
CA ARG A 101 0.65 -7.76 -11.99
C ARG A 101 -0.57 -8.47 -11.39
N GLY A 102 -1.78 -8.03 -11.72
CA GLY A 102 -3.03 -8.59 -11.21
C GLY A 102 -3.31 -8.29 -9.74
N LEU A 103 -2.58 -7.36 -9.12
CA LEU A 103 -2.72 -7.03 -7.69
C LEU A 103 -3.83 -6.02 -7.41
N VAL A 104 -4.24 -5.25 -8.42
CA VAL A 104 -5.42 -4.39 -8.35
C VAL A 104 -6.26 -4.53 -9.61
N GLY A 105 -7.56 -4.31 -9.49
CA GLY A 105 -8.53 -4.18 -10.56
C GLY A 105 -9.18 -2.80 -10.56
N PHE A 106 -9.82 -2.47 -11.67
CA PHE A 106 -10.59 -1.24 -11.86
C PHE A 106 -12.03 -1.61 -12.22
N GLU A 107 -12.97 -0.68 -12.04
CA GLU A 107 -14.38 -0.87 -12.39
C GLU A 107 -14.58 -1.30 -13.86
N ASP A 108 -13.77 -0.74 -14.75
CA ASP A 108 -13.86 -0.96 -16.19
C ASP A 108 -12.47 -0.87 -16.85
N GLU A 109 -12.32 -1.46 -18.03
CA GLU A 109 -11.06 -1.45 -18.78
C GLU A 109 -10.65 -0.03 -19.22
N GLU A 110 -11.62 0.87 -19.45
CA GLU A 110 -11.35 2.25 -19.85
C GLU A 110 -10.64 3.02 -18.72
N THR A 111 -11.05 2.80 -17.48
CA THR A 111 -10.45 3.35 -16.27
C THR A 111 -9.01 2.88 -16.14
N ALA A 112 -8.77 1.58 -16.32
CA ALA A 112 -7.43 1.00 -16.33
C ALA A 112 -6.53 1.65 -17.38
N LEU A 113 -7.06 1.80 -18.60
CA LEU A 113 -6.36 2.41 -19.72
C LEU A 113 -6.07 3.90 -19.47
N ASN A 114 -7.03 4.65 -18.92
CA ASN A 114 -6.86 6.07 -18.60
C ASN A 114 -5.76 6.26 -17.53
N ILE A 115 -5.72 5.41 -16.51
CA ILE A 115 -4.65 5.41 -15.49
C ILE A 115 -3.30 5.06 -16.12
N TYR A 116 -3.25 4.04 -16.98
CA TYR A 116 -2.03 3.63 -17.67
C TYR A 116 -1.50 4.74 -18.59
N ILE A 117 -2.35 5.40 -19.36
CA ILE A 117 -1.97 6.52 -20.23
C ILE A 117 -1.49 7.70 -19.37
N ALA A 118 -2.20 8.04 -18.29
CA ALA A 118 -1.81 9.12 -17.39
C ALA A 118 -0.42 8.87 -16.77
N ALA A 119 -0.16 7.64 -16.34
CA ALA A 119 1.12 7.21 -15.78
C ALA A 119 2.29 7.39 -16.77
N ASN A 120 2.06 7.09 -18.05
CA ASN A 120 3.09 7.14 -19.09
C ASN A 120 3.14 8.49 -19.84
N SER A 121 2.20 9.40 -19.59
CA SER A 121 2.11 10.66 -20.31
C SER A 121 3.27 11.61 -19.99
N LEU A 122 3.92 12.08 -21.05
CA LEU A 122 4.90 13.18 -20.99
C LEU A 122 4.23 14.55 -21.04
N SER A 123 3.06 14.63 -21.65
CA SER A 123 2.24 15.84 -21.75
C SER A 123 1.47 16.05 -20.45
N GLN A 124 1.63 17.23 -19.84
CA GLN A 124 0.88 17.62 -18.64
C GLN A 124 -0.63 17.69 -18.92
N LYS A 125 -1.02 18.30 -20.05
CA LYS A 125 -2.43 18.40 -20.47
C LYS A 125 -3.08 17.02 -20.65
N THR A 126 -2.38 16.09 -21.28
CA THR A 126 -2.88 14.73 -21.50
C THR A 126 -3.00 13.98 -20.17
N TYR A 127 -2.02 14.14 -19.28
CA TYR A 127 -2.06 13.58 -17.94
C TYR A 127 -3.26 14.11 -17.14
N GLU A 128 -3.43 15.42 -17.05
CA GLU A 128 -4.51 16.07 -16.28
C GLU A 128 -5.89 15.66 -16.79
N HIS A 129 -6.09 15.66 -18.11
CA HIS A 129 -7.35 15.24 -18.72
C HIS A 129 -7.68 13.77 -18.42
N ARG A 130 -6.69 12.87 -18.43
CA ARG A 130 -6.91 11.44 -18.15
C ARG A 130 -7.16 11.20 -16.67
N ILE A 131 -6.42 11.87 -15.78
CA ILE A 131 -6.64 11.78 -14.33
C ILE A 131 -8.02 12.28 -13.94
N ALA A 132 -8.48 13.40 -14.50
CA ALA A 132 -9.80 13.97 -14.21
C ALA A 132 -10.94 12.97 -14.45
N LYS A 133 -10.81 12.10 -15.46
CA LYS A 133 -11.79 11.05 -15.78
C LYS A 133 -11.85 9.89 -14.78
N VAL A 134 -10.80 9.70 -13.98
CA VAL A 134 -10.66 8.54 -13.10
C VAL A 134 -10.68 8.88 -11.61
N LEU A 135 -10.77 10.17 -11.23
CA LEU A 135 -10.74 10.60 -9.82
C LEU A 135 -11.76 9.87 -8.94
N GLU A 136 -13.00 9.77 -9.40
CA GLU A 136 -14.09 9.18 -8.62
C GLU A 136 -14.25 7.68 -8.87
N LYS A 137 -13.38 7.07 -9.68
CA LYS A 137 -13.43 5.66 -10.03
C LYS A 137 -12.86 4.78 -8.92
N THR A 138 -13.49 3.64 -8.71
CA THR A 138 -13.09 2.65 -7.70
C THR A 138 -11.93 1.79 -8.21
N VAL A 139 -11.00 1.54 -7.30
CA VAL A 139 -9.89 0.60 -7.43
C VAL A 139 -10.12 -0.51 -6.40
N GLN A 140 -9.98 -1.76 -6.82
CA GLN A 140 -10.11 -2.92 -5.94
C GLN A 140 -8.77 -3.62 -5.80
N VAL A 141 -8.40 -3.99 -4.58
CA VAL A 141 -7.22 -4.82 -4.31
C VAL A 141 -7.60 -6.28 -4.49
N ASN A 142 -6.82 -7.00 -5.28
CA ASN A 142 -6.98 -8.45 -5.41
C ASN A 142 -6.28 -9.14 -4.24
N LEU A 143 -7.05 -9.42 -3.18
CA LEU A 143 -6.55 -10.04 -1.95
C LEU A 143 -5.96 -11.43 -2.18
N ASP A 144 -6.51 -12.21 -3.11
CA ASP A 144 -6.00 -13.54 -3.43
C ASP A 144 -4.65 -13.47 -4.13
N ALA A 145 -4.46 -12.50 -5.03
CA ALA A 145 -3.17 -12.25 -5.65
C ALA A 145 -2.16 -11.69 -4.64
N LEU A 146 -2.60 -10.84 -3.71
CA LEU A 146 -1.75 -10.30 -2.64
C LEU A 146 -1.20 -11.41 -1.74
N ARG A 147 -2.07 -12.33 -1.29
CA ARG A 147 -1.68 -13.46 -0.41
C ARG A 147 -0.72 -14.46 -1.06
N LYS A 148 -0.64 -14.47 -2.40
CA LYS A 148 0.30 -15.29 -3.17
C LYS A 148 1.69 -14.67 -3.31
N LEU A 149 1.88 -13.40 -2.91
CA LEU A 149 3.20 -12.79 -2.92
C LEU A 149 4.11 -13.39 -1.84
N PRO A 150 5.44 -13.39 -2.05
CA PRO A 150 6.38 -13.67 -0.98
C PRO A 150 6.10 -12.77 0.23
N SER A 151 6.19 -13.34 1.44
CA SER A 151 5.87 -12.65 2.68
C SER A 151 6.94 -12.86 3.75
N ASP A 152 7.04 -11.92 4.69
CA ASP A 152 7.85 -12.06 5.91
C ASP A 152 6.95 -11.83 7.14
N GLU A 153 7.30 -12.44 8.26
CA GLU A 153 6.68 -12.17 9.56
C GLU A 153 7.60 -11.29 10.41
N ILE A 154 7.06 -10.17 10.90
CA ILE A 154 7.79 -9.16 11.66
C ILE A 154 7.25 -9.16 13.08
N LEU A 155 8.13 -9.39 14.06
CA LEU A 155 7.75 -9.27 15.47
C LEU A 155 7.55 -7.80 15.83
N CYS A 156 6.38 -7.48 16.34
CA CYS A 156 6.00 -6.17 16.86
C CYS A 156 5.61 -6.29 18.34
N VAL A 157 6.07 -5.33 19.15
CA VAL A 157 5.83 -5.29 20.60
C VAL A 157 5.23 -3.93 20.96
N GLN A 158 4.11 -3.96 21.67
CA GLN A 158 3.48 -2.76 22.23
C GLN A 158 4.09 -2.45 23.60
N ARG A 159 4.59 -1.23 23.78
CA ARG A 159 5.10 -0.70 25.05
C ARG A 159 4.74 0.77 25.18
N GLY A 160 4.00 1.14 26.24
CA GLY A 160 3.74 2.54 26.57
C GLY A 160 2.99 3.32 25.47
N GLY A 161 2.08 2.67 24.74
CA GLY A 161 1.33 3.30 23.64
C GLY A 161 2.09 3.39 22.31
N LEU A 162 3.35 2.95 22.28
CA LEU A 162 4.15 2.80 21.07
C LEU A 162 4.20 1.34 20.62
N VAL A 163 4.33 1.12 19.32
CA VAL A 163 4.59 -0.21 18.75
C VAL A 163 5.98 -0.23 18.13
N LEU A 164 6.82 -1.15 18.61
CA LEU A 164 8.20 -1.38 18.20
C LEU A 164 8.27 -2.65 17.36
N CYS A 165 8.72 -2.55 16.11
CA CYS A 165 8.81 -3.72 15.22
C CYS A 165 10.25 -4.05 14.82
N ARG A 166 10.59 -5.35 14.84
CA ARG A 166 11.90 -5.87 14.42
C ARG A 166 11.86 -6.32 12.97
N TYR A 167 12.37 -5.48 12.08
CA TYR A 167 12.39 -5.69 10.63
C TYR A 167 13.50 -6.65 10.15
N ALA A 168 13.47 -7.90 10.60
CA ALA A 168 14.29 -8.98 10.04
C ALA A 168 13.55 -9.61 8.85
N VAL A 169 13.73 -9.03 7.66
CA VAL A 169 13.00 -9.42 6.44
C VAL A 169 13.94 -10.00 5.39
N SER A 170 13.46 -10.99 4.64
CA SER A 170 14.22 -11.72 3.62
C SER A 170 13.61 -11.58 2.22
N ASN A 171 12.29 -11.39 2.13
CA ASN A 171 11.56 -11.34 0.87
C ASN A 171 11.16 -9.91 0.49
N ALA A 172 10.53 -9.18 1.41
CA ALA A 172 10.07 -7.82 1.18
C ALA A 172 11.20 -6.83 1.41
N PRO A 173 11.43 -5.85 0.50
CA PRO A 173 12.35 -4.76 0.77
C PRO A 173 12.00 -4.07 2.09
N ARG A 174 13.00 -3.80 2.94
CA ARG A 174 12.79 -3.26 4.30
C ARG A 174 11.89 -2.02 4.33
N ILE A 175 12.00 -1.16 3.31
CA ILE A 175 11.16 0.04 3.18
C ILE A 175 9.67 -0.28 2.95
N ILE A 176 9.38 -1.32 2.18
CA ILE A 176 8.02 -1.81 1.88
C ILE A 176 7.41 -2.49 3.11
N ALA A 177 8.21 -3.31 3.80
CA ALA A 177 7.84 -3.92 5.07
C ALA A 177 7.51 -2.86 6.14
N LYS A 178 8.37 -1.85 6.30
CA LYS A 178 8.14 -0.71 7.21
C LYS A 178 6.87 0.05 6.88
N ALA A 179 6.61 0.33 5.60
CA ALA A 179 5.43 1.05 5.17
C ALA A 179 4.13 0.29 5.50
N GLN A 180 4.09 -1.01 5.26
CA GLN A 180 2.95 -1.87 5.60
C GLN A 180 2.72 -1.93 7.11
N ALA A 181 3.77 -2.24 7.90
CA ALA A 181 3.67 -2.30 9.36
C ALA A 181 3.19 -0.96 9.92
N ARG A 182 3.75 0.16 9.44
CA ARG A 182 3.34 1.51 9.84
C ARG A 182 1.85 1.77 9.57
N ALA A 183 1.35 1.37 8.40
CA ALA A 183 -0.05 1.53 8.05
C ALA A 183 -0.96 0.75 9.01
N VAL A 184 -0.65 -0.53 9.26
CA VAL A 184 -1.40 -1.38 10.20
C VAL A 184 -1.40 -0.77 11.60
N ILE A 185 -0.25 -0.35 12.13
CA ILE A 185 -0.11 0.25 13.46
C ILE A 185 -0.96 1.53 13.57
N SER A 186 -0.90 2.39 12.56
CA SER A 186 -1.67 3.64 12.53
C SER A 186 -3.18 3.37 12.42
N LEU A 187 -3.60 2.38 11.62
CA LEU A 187 -5.01 1.97 11.51
C LEU A 187 -5.54 1.38 12.83
N ALA A 188 -4.71 0.65 13.56
CA ALA A 188 -5.03 0.13 14.89
C ALA A 188 -5.07 1.20 16.00
N GLY A 189 -4.74 2.46 15.68
CA GLY A 189 -4.78 3.58 16.62
C GLY A 189 -3.50 3.77 17.45
N TYR A 190 -2.42 3.08 17.10
CA TYR A 190 -1.13 3.20 17.78
C TYR A 190 -0.17 4.12 17.04
N ARG A 191 0.83 4.61 17.78
CA ARG A 191 1.94 5.35 17.19
C ARG A 191 3.09 4.39 16.85
N PRO A 192 3.56 4.36 15.60
CA PRO A 192 4.79 3.67 15.25
C PRO A 192 5.97 4.40 15.91
N ALA A 193 6.90 3.65 16.50
CA ALA A 193 8.17 4.18 16.99
C ALA A 193 9.14 4.52 15.84
#